data_AF-A0A2U0DIB3-F1
#
_entry.id   AF-A0A2U0DIB3-F1
#
_cell.length_a   1.000
_cell.length_b   1.000
_cell.length_c   1.000
_cell.angle_alpha   90.00
_cell.angle_beta   90.00
_cell.angle_gamma   90.00
#
_symmetry.space_group_name_H-M   'P 1'
#
loop_
_entity.id
_entity.type
_entity.pdbx_description
1 polymer ?
#
loop_
_entity_poly.entity_id
_entity_poly.type
_entity_poly.pdbx_seq_one_letter_code
_entity_poly.pdbx_strand_id
1 'polypeptide(L)'
;MIKSISDFLEELKKNGIEIIKKSEYIKHPGLIGEMYEGLTNDLLNKSIFKDFDLRISSGKIKNNSGDISSQIDSMLVVGEGEIIPFTDKKVYHYSQVIAILEVKKNLNKKEILDSFTKMQSVTKVCSTPDLDGEPYIMRMLSNAWKLFTNTELPERNKLEELPEYLQYTYHILFMEAFLPLRITFGYFGYKSEYSLRNSFWKILEEKVNIGENRGFGIGSFPSMIICENNSLLKCNGMPNAVPFQNKEFYWSIYLSTNKNPLMNLLDLIWTRLSFKFKISSTALFDDGLISESIHRFIDCKFESNEQQKGWSYSYIDIDESQLQTEPQIFEWKPVQLNKIEFIIINKLLKEEKIKINDKDFQKFILTEKINVEQTLKRLHSERLIFYNESEIKLSTEECLIVCKDGIFYVGENSNGLMSKWINKVTHE
;
A
#
# COMPACT_ATOMS: atom_id res chain seq x y z
N MET A 1 25.90 8.19 10.07
CA MET A 1 25.96 8.98 8.83
C MET A 1 24.56 8.94 8.23
N ILE A 2 23.89 10.07 8.13
CA ILE A 2 22.57 10.18 7.50
C ILE A 2 22.75 9.96 6.01
N LYS A 3 22.12 8.92 5.44
CA LYS A 3 22.18 8.60 4.00
C LYS A 3 20.85 8.80 3.29
N SER A 4 19.75 8.83 4.05
CA SER A 4 18.39 9.00 3.53
C SER A 4 17.56 9.96 4.40
N ILE A 5 16.40 10.38 3.89
CA ILE A 5 15.42 11.14 4.67
C ILE A 5 14.90 10.33 5.87
N SER A 6 14.75 9.01 5.72
CA SER A 6 14.34 8.12 6.82
C SER A 6 15.38 8.10 7.94
N ASP A 7 16.68 8.08 7.60
CA ASP A 7 17.75 8.15 8.61
C ASP A 7 17.69 9.47 9.39
N PHE A 8 17.42 10.57 8.69
CA PHE A 8 17.27 11.88 9.31
C PHE A 8 16.06 11.91 10.25
N LEU A 9 14.90 11.41 9.81
CA LEU A 9 13.71 11.35 10.65
C LEU A 9 13.89 10.42 11.85
N GLU A 10 14.64 9.32 11.69
CA GLU A 10 14.95 8.40 12.79
C GLU A 10 15.84 9.06 13.84
N GLU A 11 16.84 9.85 13.42
CA GLU A 11 17.69 10.62 14.32
C GLU A 11 16.90 11.71 15.05
N LEU A 12 16.00 12.41 14.35
CA LEU A 12 15.08 13.38 14.97
C LEU A 12 14.13 12.72 15.97
N LYS A 13 13.57 11.55 15.64
CA LYS A 13 12.71 10.76 16.54
C LYS A 13 13.46 10.42 17.82
N LYS A 14 14.70 9.92 17.71
CA LYS A 14 15.56 9.59 18.86
C LYS A 14 15.84 10.82 19.72
N ASN A 15 16.24 11.93 19.11
CA ASN A 15 16.50 13.18 19.81
C ASN A 15 15.25 13.73 20.51
N GLY A 16 14.10 13.67 19.85
CA GLY A 16 12.81 14.06 20.43
C GLY A 16 12.44 13.21 21.65
N ILE A 17 12.62 11.89 21.58
CA ILE A 17 12.41 10.98 22.72
C ILE A 17 13.30 11.37 23.90
N GLU A 18 14.58 11.68 23.68
CA GLU A 18 15.50 12.09 24.74
C GLU A 18 15.10 13.44 25.37
N ILE A 19 14.56 14.38 24.58
CA ILE A 19 14.00 15.63 25.11
C ILE A 19 12.77 15.36 25.98
N ILE A 20 11.88 14.46 25.54
CA ILE A 20 10.70 14.06 26.33
C ILE A 20 11.13 13.41 27.65
N LYS A 21 12.14 12.53 27.64
CA LYS A 21 12.69 11.90 28.85
C LYS A 21 13.25 12.92 29.86
N LYS A 22 13.88 14.00 29.40
CA LYS A 22 14.33 15.09 30.31
C LYS A 22 13.18 15.80 31.03
N SER A 23 11.95 15.58 30.58
CA SER A 23 10.73 16.11 31.21
C SER A 23 10.05 15.09 32.16
N GLU A 24 10.81 14.17 32.76
CA GLU A 24 10.34 13.14 33.72
C GLU A 24 9.54 13.69 34.91
N TYR A 25 9.64 14.99 35.20
CA TYR A 25 8.82 15.67 36.21
C TYR A 25 7.34 15.78 35.81
N ILE A 26 7.00 15.68 34.51
CA ILE A 26 5.63 15.65 34.01
C ILE A 26 5.06 14.24 34.17
N LYS A 27 4.06 14.10 35.06
CA LYS A 27 3.40 12.81 35.34
C LYS A 27 1.97 12.70 34.84
N HIS A 28 1.40 13.79 34.32
CA HIS A 28 0.02 13.80 33.83
C HIS A 28 -0.08 12.98 32.53
N PRO A 29 -0.86 11.88 32.49
CA PRO A 29 -0.89 10.98 31.33
C PRO A 29 -1.27 11.68 30.01
N GLY A 30 -2.22 12.63 30.07
CA GLY A 30 -2.63 13.40 28.89
C GLY A 30 -1.53 14.30 28.34
N LEU A 31 -0.76 14.96 29.22
CA LEU A 31 0.35 15.83 28.78
C LEU A 31 1.47 14.99 28.17
N ILE A 32 1.74 13.80 28.74
CA ILE A 32 2.70 12.86 28.16
C ILE A 32 2.24 12.43 26.76
N GLY A 33 0.95 12.15 26.57
CA GLY A 33 0.36 11.85 25.26
C GLY A 33 0.61 12.97 24.25
N GLU A 34 0.25 14.21 24.60
CA GLU A 34 0.45 15.41 23.78
C GLU A 34 1.92 15.62 23.38
N MET A 35 2.89 15.26 24.24
CA MET A 35 4.31 15.34 23.88
C MET A 35 4.70 14.38 22.75
N TYR A 36 4.19 13.13 22.76
CA TYR A 36 4.45 12.16 21.69
C TYR A 36 3.68 12.51 20.42
N GLU A 37 2.45 13.02 20.54
CA GLU A 37 1.67 13.55 19.41
C GLU A 37 2.40 14.72 18.75
N GLY A 38 2.91 15.66 19.56
CA GLY A 38 3.70 16.81 19.09
C GLY A 38 4.98 16.39 18.38
N LEU A 39 5.69 15.39 18.90
CA LEU A 39 6.87 14.83 18.23
C LEU A 39 6.50 14.18 16.89
N THR A 40 5.43 13.40 16.83
CA THR A 40 4.95 12.80 15.56
C THR A 40 4.59 13.89 14.55
N ASN A 41 3.93 14.96 14.99
CA ASN A 41 3.58 16.08 14.13
C ASN A 41 4.82 16.81 13.60
N ASP A 42 5.85 17.01 14.42
CA ASP A 42 7.11 17.63 13.98
C ASP A 42 7.85 16.76 12.96
N LEU A 43 7.88 15.44 13.16
CA LEU A 43 8.48 14.50 12.21
C LEU A 43 7.76 14.55 10.85
N LEU A 44 6.44 14.48 10.84
CA LEU A 44 5.65 14.53 9.61
C LEU A 44 5.76 15.89 8.90
N ASN A 45 5.74 17.01 9.64
CA ASN A 45 5.90 18.33 9.03
C ASN A 45 7.25 18.50 8.30
N LYS A 46 8.28 17.75 8.69
CA LYS A 46 9.58 17.78 7.99
C LYS A 46 9.64 16.88 6.75
N SER A 47 8.66 15.99 6.56
CA SER A 47 8.65 15.02 5.45
C SER A 47 7.61 15.28 4.36
N ILE A 48 6.75 16.29 4.54
CA ILE A 48 5.72 16.66 3.56
C ILE A 48 6.19 17.74 2.58
N PHE A 49 5.61 17.74 1.38
CA PHE A 49 5.87 18.73 0.33
C PHE A 49 5.17 20.06 0.64
N LYS A 50 5.93 21.15 0.63
CA LYS A 50 5.40 22.49 0.95
C LYS A 50 4.50 23.08 -0.13
N ASP A 51 4.66 22.64 -1.38
CA ASP A 51 3.99 23.25 -2.54
C ASP A 51 2.55 22.75 -2.75
N PHE A 52 2.06 21.81 -1.94
CA PHE A 52 0.73 21.20 -2.09
C PHE A 52 -0.29 21.59 -1.00
N ASP A 53 -0.03 22.67 -0.26
CA ASP A 53 -0.87 23.12 0.88
C ASP A 53 -1.17 21.97 1.87
N LEU A 54 -0.15 21.13 2.08
CA LEU A 54 -0.19 20.01 3.01
C LEU A 54 0.06 20.49 4.42
N ARG A 55 -0.73 19.96 5.36
CA ARG A 55 -0.68 20.37 6.77
C ARG A 55 -0.82 19.17 7.67
N ILE A 56 -0.17 19.25 8.83
CA ILE A 56 -0.40 18.35 9.95
C ILE A 56 -1.33 19.03 10.94
N SER A 57 -2.43 18.36 11.30
CA SER A 57 -3.46 18.92 12.17
C SER A 57 -4.06 17.84 13.07
N SER A 58 -4.47 18.23 14.28
CA SER A 58 -5.33 17.41 15.14
C SER A 58 -6.77 17.88 15.04
N GLY A 59 -7.74 16.99 15.28
CA GLY A 59 -9.15 17.38 15.23
C GLY A 59 -10.11 16.27 14.80
N LYS A 60 -11.12 16.61 13.99
CA LYS A 60 -12.18 15.70 13.57
C LYS A 60 -12.42 15.74 12.06
N ILE A 61 -13.07 14.70 11.55
CA ILE A 61 -13.45 14.56 10.14
C ILE A 61 -14.98 14.64 10.03
N LYS A 62 -15.48 15.34 9.01
CA LYS A 62 -16.90 15.42 8.66
C LYS A 62 -17.19 14.93 7.24
N ASN A 63 -18.41 14.43 7.00
CA ASN A 63 -18.96 14.17 5.66
C ASN A 63 -19.96 15.26 5.23
N ASN A 64 -20.53 15.14 4.01
CA ASN A 64 -21.51 16.13 3.53
C ASN A 64 -22.84 16.06 4.28
N SER A 65 -23.15 14.92 4.91
CA SER A 65 -24.33 14.74 5.77
C SER A 65 -24.17 15.39 7.15
N GLY A 66 -22.98 15.86 7.51
CA GLY A 66 -22.68 16.47 8.80
C GLY A 66 -22.31 15.49 9.92
N ASP A 67 -22.15 14.19 9.61
CA ASP A 67 -21.62 13.21 10.57
C ASP A 67 -20.16 13.54 10.90
N ILE A 68 -19.77 13.31 12.15
CA ILE A 68 -18.44 13.69 12.66
C ILE A 68 -17.74 12.48 13.30
N SER A 69 -16.45 12.32 13.05
CA SER A 69 -15.62 11.26 13.64
C SER A 69 -15.30 11.49 15.12
N SER A 70 -14.72 10.48 15.77
CA SER A 70 -13.95 10.72 17.00
C SER A 70 -12.79 11.69 16.75
N GLN A 71 -12.23 12.26 17.82
CA GLN A 71 -11.01 13.06 17.74
C GLN A 71 -9.83 12.20 17.27
N ILE A 72 -9.01 12.79 16.41
CA ILE A 72 -7.82 12.18 15.82
C ILE A 72 -6.61 13.00 16.24
N ASP A 73 -5.59 12.29 16.73
CA ASP A 73 -4.38 12.87 17.30
C ASP A 73 -3.57 13.63 16.25
N SER A 74 -3.41 13.03 15.06
CA SER A 74 -2.70 13.64 13.94
C SER A 74 -3.31 13.25 12.60
N MET A 75 -3.47 14.23 11.73
CA MET A 75 -3.99 14.08 10.37
C MET A 75 -3.07 14.81 9.40
N LEU A 76 -2.74 14.16 8.29
CA LEU A 76 -2.22 14.82 7.10
C LEU A 76 -3.39 15.24 6.22
N VAL A 77 -3.50 16.54 5.97
CA VAL A 77 -4.63 17.15 5.26
C VAL A 77 -4.18 18.10 4.17
N VAL A 78 -5.09 18.40 3.24
CA VAL A 78 -4.94 19.41 2.19
C VAL A 78 -5.83 20.61 2.50
N GLY A 79 -5.22 21.80 2.51
CA GLY A 79 -5.94 23.05 2.73
C GLY A 79 -6.28 23.33 4.20
N GLU A 80 -7.06 24.38 4.40
CA GLU A 80 -7.51 24.80 5.73
C GLU A 80 -8.72 23.98 6.21
N GLY A 81 -8.80 23.82 7.53
CA GLY A 81 -9.95 23.25 8.23
C GLY A 81 -10.69 24.31 9.04
N GLU A 82 -11.92 23.99 9.43
CA GLU A 82 -12.75 24.85 10.27
C GLU A 82 -12.26 24.78 11.73
N ILE A 83 -11.87 25.91 12.31
CA ILE A 83 -11.43 25.96 13.71
C ILE A 83 -12.62 25.66 14.63
N ILE A 84 -12.43 24.72 15.56
CA ILE A 84 -13.39 24.48 16.65
C ILE A 84 -13.28 25.66 17.62
N PRO A 85 -14.36 26.41 17.89
CA PRO A 85 -14.32 27.62 18.70
C PRO A 85 -13.58 27.42 20.03
N PHE A 86 -12.68 28.36 20.35
CA PHE A 86 -11.87 28.37 21.58
C PHE A 86 -10.88 27.20 21.74
N THR A 87 -10.48 26.56 20.63
CA THR A 87 -9.46 25.49 20.64
C THR A 87 -8.46 25.66 19.49
N ASP A 88 -7.38 24.90 19.52
CA ASP A 88 -6.43 24.72 18.42
C ASP A 88 -6.86 23.64 17.41
N LYS A 89 -7.96 22.92 17.69
CA LYS A 89 -8.42 21.78 16.91
C LYS A 89 -9.28 22.23 15.72
N LYS A 90 -9.23 21.46 14.65
CA LYS A 90 -9.94 21.76 13.40
C LYS A 90 -10.87 20.63 12.97
N VAL A 91 -11.89 20.96 12.19
CA VAL A 91 -12.76 20.01 11.50
C VAL A 91 -12.43 20.06 10.00
N TYR A 92 -12.16 18.91 9.40
CA TYR A 92 -11.88 18.77 7.98
C TYR A 92 -12.95 17.94 7.30
N HIS A 93 -13.25 18.26 6.04
CA HIS A 93 -14.06 17.37 5.21
C HIS A 93 -13.23 16.12 4.83
N TYR A 94 -13.87 14.95 4.72
CA TYR A 94 -13.14 13.69 4.46
C TYR A 94 -12.26 13.74 3.20
N SER A 95 -12.70 14.45 2.15
CA SER A 95 -11.93 14.60 0.90
C SER A 95 -10.63 15.38 1.06
N GLN A 96 -10.45 16.11 2.16
CA GLN A 96 -9.21 16.83 2.48
C GLN A 96 -8.20 15.95 3.20
N VAL A 97 -8.59 14.76 3.69
CA VAL A 97 -7.75 13.95 4.59
C VAL A 97 -7.01 12.87 3.82
N ILE A 98 -5.67 12.90 3.88
CA ILE A 98 -4.79 11.94 3.21
C ILE A 98 -4.46 10.76 4.12
N ALA A 99 -4.14 11.05 5.38
CA ALA A 99 -3.74 10.07 6.37
C ALA A 99 -4.18 10.50 7.78
N ILE A 100 -4.46 9.52 8.62
CA ILE A 100 -4.73 9.69 10.04
C ILE A 100 -3.76 8.82 10.83
N LEU A 101 -3.27 9.35 11.94
CA LEU A 101 -2.39 8.66 12.87
C LEU A 101 -2.98 8.71 14.27
N GLU A 102 -3.10 7.52 14.87
CA GLU A 102 -3.36 7.35 16.30
C GLU A 102 -2.02 7.13 17.00
N VAL A 103 -1.65 8.00 17.94
CA VAL A 103 -0.32 8.03 18.53
C VAL A 103 -0.35 7.48 19.95
N LYS A 104 0.48 6.48 20.22
CA LYS A 104 0.58 5.83 21.52
C LYS A 104 2.02 5.87 22.03
N LYS A 105 2.20 6.26 23.30
CA LYS A 105 3.50 6.11 23.97
C LYS A 105 3.90 4.63 24.01
N ASN A 106 3.06 3.79 24.60
CA ASN A 106 3.29 2.35 24.71
C ASN A 106 2.17 1.62 23.96
N LEU A 107 2.52 0.88 22.93
CA LEU A 107 1.59 0.04 22.18
C LEU A 107 1.52 -1.34 22.83
N ASN A 108 0.33 -1.69 23.31
CA ASN A 108 -0.01 -3.01 23.80
C ASN A 108 -1.34 -3.45 23.15
N LYS A 109 -1.80 -4.67 23.46
CA LYS A 109 -3.02 -5.25 22.88
C LYS A 109 -4.24 -4.34 23.03
N LYS A 110 -4.42 -3.71 24.20
CA LYS A 110 -5.52 -2.78 24.47
C LYS A 110 -5.41 -1.53 23.60
N GLU A 111 -4.21 -0.96 23.47
CA GLU A 111 -3.99 0.25 22.66
C GLU A 111 -4.14 -0.03 21.15
N ILE A 112 -3.78 -1.24 20.69
CA ILE A 112 -4.10 -1.66 19.32
C ILE A 112 -5.63 -1.66 19.13
N LEU A 113 -6.38 -2.33 20.02
CA LEU A 113 -7.85 -2.38 19.94
C LEU A 113 -8.52 -0.99 20.01
N ASP A 114 -8.01 -0.10 20.87
CA ASP A 114 -8.47 1.29 20.96
C ASP A 114 -8.25 2.04 19.63
N SER A 115 -7.05 1.89 19.04
CA SER A 115 -6.72 2.47 17.74
C SER A 115 -7.67 1.98 16.64
N PHE A 116 -7.96 0.69 16.60
CA PHE A 116 -8.93 0.11 15.67
C PHE A 116 -10.32 0.74 15.82
N THR A 117 -10.79 0.87 17.05
CA THR A 117 -12.12 1.43 17.35
C THR A 117 -12.22 2.89 16.88
N LYS A 118 -11.19 3.69 17.12
CA LYS A 118 -11.12 5.07 16.63
C LYS A 118 -11.10 5.14 15.11
N MET A 119 -10.31 4.30 14.43
CA MET A 119 -10.23 4.25 12.96
C MET A 119 -11.53 3.76 12.31
N GLN A 120 -12.31 2.91 12.98
CA GLN A 120 -13.65 2.53 12.53
C GLN A 120 -14.61 3.73 12.54
N SER A 121 -14.49 4.66 13.49
CA SER A 121 -15.32 5.88 13.49
C SER A 121 -15.09 6.71 12.23
N VAL A 122 -13.83 6.83 11.80
CA VAL A 122 -13.45 7.53 10.56
C VAL A 122 -13.98 6.79 9.35
N THR A 123 -13.83 5.47 9.32
CA THR A 123 -14.33 4.64 8.23
C THR A 123 -15.83 4.84 8.03
N LYS A 124 -16.62 4.85 9.12
CA LYS A 124 -18.07 5.08 9.07
C LYS A 124 -18.44 6.45 8.50
N VAL A 125 -17.75 7.51 8.92
CA VAL A 125 -18.00 8.87 8.42
C VAL A 125 -17.65 8.97 6.93
N CYS A 126 -16.50 8.43 6.54
CA CYS A 126 -16.03 8.52 5.16
C CYS A 126 -16.81 7.60 4.21
N SER A 127 -17.28 6.43 4.64
CA SER A 127 -17.95 5.44 3.78
C SER A 127 -19.43 5.74 3.50
N THR A 128 -19.92 6.93 3.84
CA THR A 128 -21.30 7.36 3.57
C THR A 128 -21.49 7.61 2.05
N PRO A 129 -22.72 7.51 1.51
CA PRO A 129 -22.99 7.32 0.07
C PRO A 129 -22.61 8.47 -0.88
N ASP A 130 -21.82 9.44 -0.43
CA ASP A 130 -21.25 10.51 -1.25
C ASP A 130 -20.08 9.97 -2.08
N LEU A 131 -20.39 9.10 -3.05
CA LEU A 131 -19.43 8.38 -3.89
C LEU A 131 -18.81 9.22 -5.02
N ASP A 132 -18.79 10.55 -4.89
CA ASP A 132 -18.00 11.40 -5.78
C ASP A 132 -16.54 11.36 -5.32
N GLY A 133 -15.84 10.32 -5.77
CA GLY A 133 -14.41 10.17 -5.56
C GLY A 133 -13.59 11.03 -6.51
N GLU A 134 -12.46 11.55 -6.05
CA GLU A 134 -11.51 12.22 -6.93
C GLU A 134 -10.95 11.25 -7.99
N PRO A 135 -10.61 11.72 -9.21
CA PRO A 135 -10.15 10.85 -10.30
C PRO A 135 -8.94 9.96 -9.97
N TYR A 136 -8.10 10.35 -9.01
CA TYR A 136 -6.95 9.56 -8.61
C TYR A 136 -7.34 8.25 -7.91
N ILE A 137 -8.52 8.17 -7.28
CA ILE A 137 -8.99 6.98 -6.56
C ILE A 137 -9.16 5.81 -7.55
N MET A 138 -9.73 6.07 -8.73
CA MET A 138 -9.89 5.06 -9.76
C MET A 138 -8.56 4.60 -10.36
N ARG A 139 -7.58 5.51 -10.47
CA ARG A 139 -6.21 5.15 -10.86
C ARG A 139 -5.54 4.25 -9.81
N MET A 140 -5.68 4.58 -8.53
CA MET A 140 -5.17 3.76 -7.44
C MET A 140 -5.77 2.35 -7.47
N LEU A 141 -7.11 2.27 -7.58
CA LEU A 141 -7.82 1.00 -7.70
C LEU A 141 -7.35 0.18 -8.92
N SER A 142 -7.27 0.82 -10.10
CA SER A 142 -6.79 0.17 -11.32
C SER A 142 -5.38 -0.41 -11.13
N ASN A 143 -4.46 0.37 -10.58
CA ASN A 143 -3.08 -0.06 -10.39
C ASN A 143 -2.99 -1.22 -9.38
N ALA A 144 -3.67 -1.11 -8.24
CA ALA A 144 -3.71 -2.19 -7.26
C ALA A 144 -4.33 -3.46 -7.84
N TRP A 145 -5.43 -3.34 -8.59
CA TRP A 145 -6.07 -4.48 -9.25
C TRP A 145 -5.10 -5.19 -10.19
N LYS A 146 -4.48 -4.46 -11.13
CA LYS A 146 -3.46 -5.01 -12.05
C LYS A 146 -2.31 -5.66 -11.29
N LEU A 147 -1.82 -5.06 -10.20
CA LEU A 147 -0.77 -5.63 -9.36
C LEU A 147 -1.17 -6.98 -8.76
N PHE A 148 -2.40 -7.15 -8.30
CA PHE A 148 -2.85 -8.41 -7.73
C PHE A 148 -3.24 -9.45 -8.78
N THR A 149 -4.06 -9.08 -9.76
CA THR A 149 -4.74 -10.03 -10.66
C THR A 149 -4.02 -10.24 -11.99
N ASN A 150 -3.16 -9.30 -12.40
CA ASN A 150 -2.63 -9.21 -13.76
C ASN A 150 -3.75 -9.20 -14.83
N THR A 151 -4.86 -8.51 -14.55
CA THR A 151 -5.98 -8.31 -15.48
C THR A 151 -6.43 -6.85 -15.52
N GLU A 152 -7.23 -6.49 -16.52
CA GLU A 152 -7.88 -5.17 -16.57
C GLU A 152 -8.87 -5.00 -15.42
N LEU A 153 -8.99 -3.76 -14.92
CA LEU A 153 -10.01 -3.44 -13.93
C LEU A 153 -11.40 -3.64 -14.56
N PRO A 154 -12.28 -4.47 -13.97
CA PRO A 154 -13.62 -4.69 -14.49
C PRO A 154 -14.44 -3.41 -14.45
N GLU A 155 -15.34 -3.26 -15.44
CA GLU A 155 -16.39 -2.25 -15.35
C GLU A 155 -17.34 -2.58 -14.19
N ARG A 156 -17.87 -1.56 -13.51
CA ARG A 156 -18.70 -1.72 -12.31
C ARG A 156 -19.96 -2.57 -12.56
N ASN A 157 -20.57 -2.45 -13.72
CA ASN A 157 -21.75 -3.23 -14.14
C ASN A 157 -21.45 -4.71 -14.45
N LYS A 158 -20.18 -5.08 -14.62
CA LYS A 158 -19.72 -6.46 -14.88
C LYS A 158 -19.15 -7.13 -13.63
N LEU A 159 -19.16 -6.46 -12.48
CA LEU A 159 -18.60 -7.02 -11.24
C LEU A 159 -19.30 -8.32 -10.84
N GLU A 160 -20.61 -8.40 -11.00
CA GLU A 160 -21.40 -9.59 -10.63
C GLU A 160 -21.05 -10.83 -11.48
N GLU A 161 -20.39 -10.63 -12.64
CA GLU A 161 -19.92 -11.71 -13.53
C GLU A 161 -18.62 -12.35 -13.03
N LEU A 162 -17.89 -11.70 -12.11
CA LEU A 162 -16.64 -12.22 -11.57
C LEU A 162 -16.87 -13.24 -10.47
N PRO A 163 -15.92 -14.16 -10.22
CA PRO A 163 -15.91 -14.96 -9.00
C PRO A 163 -16.07 -14.11 -7.74
N GLU A 164 -16.84 -14.58 -6.74
CA GLU A 164 -17.18 -13.80 -5.54
C GLU A 164 -15.94 -13.22 -4.84
N TYR A 165 -14.86 -13.99 -4.74
CA TYR A 165 -13.62 -13.52 -4.10
C TYR A 165 -13.05 -12.28 -4.81
N LEU A 166 -13.14 -12.19 -6.14
CA LEU A 166 -12.71 -11.02 -6.91
C LEU A 166 -13.66 -9.83 -6.71
N GLN A 167 -14.97 -10.06 -6.57
CA GLN A 167 -15.93 -9.00 -6.25
C GLN A 167 -15.61 -8.36 -4.89
N TYR A 168 -15.33 -9.19 -3.88
CA TYR A 168 -14.95 -8.72 -2.55
C TYR A 168 -13.57 -8.04 -2.56
N THR A 169 -12.60 -8.58 -3.29
CA THR A 169 -11.29 -7.93 -3.49
C THR A 169 -11.46 -6.55 -4.13
N TYR A 170 -12.25 -6.42 -5.20
CA TYR A 170 -12.54 -5.14 -5.83
C TYR A 170 -13.06 -4.12 -4.81
N HIS A 171 -14.05 -4.53 -4.01
CA HIS A 171 -14.68 -3.64 -3.04
C HIS A 171 -13.69 -3.19 -1.95
N ILE A 172 -12.86 -4.11 -1.46
CA ILE A 172 -11.81 -3.78 -0.49
C ILE A 172 -10.80 -2.80 -1.09
N LEU A 173 -10.27 -3.09 -2.29
CA LEU A 173 -9.29 -2.21 -2.94
C LEU A 173 -9.87 -0.82 -3.22
N PHE A 174 -11.14 -0.74 -3.61
CA PHE A 174 -11.83 0.54 -3.78
C PHE A 174 -11.90 1.32 -2.46
N MET A 175 -12.32 0.66 -1.37
CA MET A 175 -12.38 1.30 -0.06
C MET A 175 -10.99 1.71 0.44
N GLU A 176 -9.94 0.93 0.19
CA GLU A 176 -8.56 1.29 0.54
C GLU A 176 -8.02 2.48 -0.26
N ALA A 177 -8.40 2.61 -1.53
CA ALA A 177 -8.09 3.76 -2.36
C ALA A 177 -8.83 5.02 -1.90
N PHE A 178 -10.09 4.87 -1.48
CA PHE A 178 -10.99 5.95 -1.10
C PHE A 178 -10.74 6.49 0.31
N LEU A 179 -10.56 5.61 1.29
CA LEU A 179 -10.37 6.00 2.69
C LEU A 179 -8.98 6.61 2.93
N PRO A 180 -8.83 7.53 3.89
CA PRO A 180 -7.51 8.00 4.31
C PRO A 180 -6.66 6.82 4.80
N LEU A 181 -5.34 6.95 4.67
CA LEU A 181 -4.42 5.99 5.31
C LEU A 181 -4.67 5.97 6.82
N ARG A 182 -4.71 4.78 7.41
CA ARG A 182 -5.00 4.59 8.83
C ARG A 182 -3.79 3.99 9.51
N ILE A 183 -3.08 4.78 10.32
CA ILE A 183 -1.78 4.38 10.88
C ILE A 183 -1.86 4.39 12.41
N THR A 184 -1.43 3.30 13.04
CA THR A 184 -1.19 3.26 14.49
C THR A 184 0.29 3.47 14.74
N PHE A 185 0.66 4.48 15.52
CA PHE A 185 2.06 4.83 15.80
C PHE A 185 2.40 4.64 17.28
N GLY A 186 3.09 3.55 17.60
CA GLY A 186 3.60 3.23 18.93
C GLY A 186 5.10 3.57 19.08
N TYR A 187 5.44 4.47 20.01
CA TYR A 187 6.85 4.79 20.29
C TYR A 187 7.59 3.67 21.03
N PHE A 188 6.89 2.94 21.90
CA PHE A 188 7.39 1.82 22.68
C PHE A 188 6.39 0.66 22.66
N GLY A 189 6.80 -0.52 23.09
CA GLY A 189 5.90 -1.65 23.31
C GLY A 189 6.57 -2.98 22.99
N TYR A 190 6.03 -3.68 22.00
CA TYR A 190 6.56 -4.93 21.48
C TYR A 190 8.01 -4.76 20.99
N LYS A 191 8.92 -5.54 21.58
CA LYS A 191 10.37 -5.44 21.34
C LYS A 191 10.83 -6.15 20.09
N SER A 192 10.10 -7.17 19.64
CA SER A 192 10.41 -7.92 18.43
C SER A 192 9.22 -7.99 17.48
N GLU A 193 9.52 -8.14 16.18
CA GLU A 193 8.52 -8.40 15.14
C GLU A 193 7.66 -9.62 15.51
N TYR A 194 8.27 -10.69 16.03
CA TYR A 194 7.58 -11.89 16.52
C TYR A 194 6.51 -11.55 17.59
N SER A 195 6.88 -10.78 18.60
CA SER A 195 5.96 -10.39 19.68
C SER A 195 4.80 -9.50 19.19
N LEU A 196 5.06 -8.60 18.22
CA LEU A 196 4.05 -7.75 17.59
C LEU A 196 3.06 -8.59 16.77
N ARG A 197 3.57 -9.48 15.91
CA ARG A 197 2.78 -10.41 15.09
C ARG A 197 1.85 -11.26 15.95
N ASN A 198 2.41 -11.91 16.97
CA ASN A 198 1.64 -12.77 17.86
C ASN A 198 0.55 -12.02 18.61
N SER A 199 0.84 -10.80 19.08
CA SER A 199 -0.20 -10.02 19.76
C SER A 199 -1.31 -9.57 18.82
N PHE A 200 -0.98 -9.23 17.57
CA PHE A 200 -1.98 -8.87 16.58
C PHE A 200 -2.82 -10.09 16.16
N TRP A 201 -2.18 -11.24 15.95
CA TRP A 201 -2.88 -12.50 15.65
C TRP A 201 -3.85 -12.87 16.78
N LYS A 202 -3.44 -12.78 18.05
CA LYS A 202 -4.34 -13.04 19.18
C LYS A 202 -5.57 -12.14 19.20
N ILE A 203 -5.46 -10.88 18.75
CA ILE A 203 -6.62 -10.01 18.61
C ILE A 203 -7.57 -10.56 17.54
N LEU A 204 -7.04 -10.96 16.39
CA LEU A 204 -7.85 -11.53 15.31
C LEU A 204 -8.48 -12.85 15.71
N GLU A 205 -7.72 -13.76 16.30
CA GLU A 205 -8.20 -15.07 16.75
C GLU A 205 -9.35 -14.92 17.76
N GLU A 206 -9.20 -14.05 18.78
CA GLU A 206 -10.26 -13.79 19.75
C GLU A 206 -11.51 -13.15 19.10
N LYS A 207 -11.33 -12.25 18.13
CA LYS A 207 -12.47 -11.56 17.50
C LYS A 207 -13.16 -12.38 16.42
N VAL A 208 -12.42 -13.25 15.73
CA VAL A 208 -12.92 -14.14 14.69
C VAL A 208 -13.60 -15.37 15.30
N ASN A 209 -13.05 -15.93 16.38
CA ASN A 209 -13.58 -17.17 16.99
C ASN A 209 -14.87 -16.96 17.82
N ILE A 210 -15.14 -15.74 18.27
CA ILE A 210 -16.34 -15.44 19.10
C ILE A 210 -17.56 -15.11 18.22
N GLY A 211 -17.41 -15.06 16.88
CA GLY A 211 -18.51 -14.66 15.98
C GLY A 211 -18.85 -13.16 16.05
N GLU A 212 -18.06 -12.37 16.79
CA GLU A 212 -18.08 -10.89 16.79
C GLU A 212 -17.33 -10.32 15.58
N ASN A 213 -17.41 -10.98 14.42
CA ASN A 213 -16.64 -10.63 13.22
C ASN A 213 -17.11 -9.29 12.61
N ARG A 214 -18.24 -8.74 13.10
CA ARG A 214 -18.77 -7.44 12.70
C ARG A 214 -17.79 -6.34 13.10
N GLY A 215 -17.04 -5.84 12.12
CA GLY A 215 -16.06 -4.76 12.30
C GLY A 215 -14.60 -5.20 12.24
N PHE A 216 -14.30 -6.50 12.09
CA PHE A 216 -12.94 -7.05 11.93
C PHE A 216 -12.71 -7.69 10.55
N GLY A 217 -13.37 -7.16 9.53
CA GLY A 217 -13.07 -7.50 8.13
C GLY A 217 -11.80 -6.81 7.65
N ILE A 218 -11.18 -7.33 6.59
CA ILE A 218 -9.97 -6.76 5.97
C ILE A 218 -10.02 -5.23 5.85
N GLY A 219 -11.13 -4.67 5.35
CA GLY A 219 -11.28 -3.21 5.15
C GLY A 219 -11.21 -2.37 6.44
N SER A 220 -11.39 -2.97 7.62
CA SER A 220 -11.29 -2.29 8.92
C SER A 220 -9.85 -2.18 9.44
N PHE A 221 -8.95 -3.00 8.92
CA PHE A 221 -7.59 -3.11 9.42
C PHE A 221 -6.76 -1.85 9.06
N PRO A 222 -5.92 -1.34 9.97
CA PRO A 222 -5.02 -0.22 9.71
C PRO A 222 -4.16 -0.45 8.47
N SER A 223 -3.87 0.59 7.72
CA SER A 223 -2.90 0.55 6.63
C SER A 223 -1.51 0.18 7.15
N MET A 224 -1.17 0.62 8.38
CA MET A 224 0.10 0.34 9.02
C MET A 224 0.00 0.38 10.54
N ILE A 225 0.80 -0.46 11.21
CA ILE A 225 1.03 -0.39 12.65
C ILE A 225 2.54 -0.29 12.87
N ILE A 226 2.99 0.73 13.59
CA ILE A 226 4.39 0.93 13.99
C ILE A 226 4.51 0.67 15.49
N CYS A 227 5.52 -0.09 15.88
CA CYS A 227 5.89 -0.28 17.28
C CYS A 227 7.41 -0.35 17.40
N GLU A 228 8.02 0.71 17.93
CA GLU A 228 9.48 0.87 17.98
C GLU A 228 10.11 0.79 16.58
N ASN A 229 10.82 -0.30 16.30
CA ASN A 229 11.49 -0.57 15.02
C ASN A 229 10.69 -1.56 14.15
N ASN A 230 9.58 -2.10 14.68
CA ASN A 230 8.77 -3.10 14.02
C ASN A 230 7.56 -2.46 13.35
N SER A 231 7.14 -3.00 12.22
CA SER A 231 5.91 -2.57 11.56
C SER A 231 5.12 -3.74 10.96
N LEU A 232 3.80 -3.58 10.96
CA LEU A 232 2.85 -4.40 10.20
C LEU A 232 2.31 -3.54 9.07
N LEU A 233 2.38 -4.06 7.84
CA LEU A 233 2.06 -3.34 6.62
C LEU A 233 0.92 -4.03 5.91
N LYS A 234 -0.16 -3.30 5.62
CA LYS A 234 -1.25 -3.84 4.84
C LYS A 234 -0.85 -3.93 3.37
N CYS A 235 -1.16 -5.07 2.75
CA CYS A 235 -0.85 -5.34 1.36
C CYS A 235 -2.10 -5.11 0.50
N ASN A 236 -2.32 -3.85 0.12
CA ASN A 236 -3.48 -3.40 -0.65
C ASN A 236 -3.09 -2.82 -2.03
N GLY A 237 -1.85 -3.03 -2.46
CA GLY A 237 -1.34 -2.58 -3.77
C GLY A 237 -0.80 -1.14 -3.79
N MET A 238 -0.75 -0.46 -2.63
CA MET A 238 -0.43 0.96 -2.54
C MET A 238 0.41 1.28 -1.29
N PRO A 239 1.74 1.06 -1.30
CA PRO A 239 2.57 0.55 -2.41
C PRO A 239 2.77 -0.97 -2.40
N ASN A 240 2.51 -1.63 -1.27
CA ASN A 240 2.85 -3.04 -1.10
C ASN A 240 1.84 -3.98 -1.77
N ALA A 241 2.32 -4.86 -2.64
CA ALA A 241 1.53 -5.87 -3.32
C ALA A 241 2.23 -7.24 -3.32
N VAL A 242 1.48 -8.29 -3.02
CA VAL A 242 1.88 -9.69 -3.29
C VAL A 242 0.89 -10.22 -4.32
N PRO A 243 1.32 -10.45 -5.57
CA PRO A 243 0.48 -11.02 -6.61
C PRO A 243 -0.27 -12.28 -6.19
N PHE A 244 -1.52 -12.42 -6.64
CA PHE A 244 -2.27 -13.64 -6.44
C PHE A 244 -1.59 -14.81 -7.17
N GLN A 245 -1.55 -15.97 -6.52
CA GLN A 245 -0.89 -17.16 -7.03
C GLN A 245 -1.92 -18.08 -7.72
N ASN A 246 -1.53 -18.72 -8.83
CA ASN A 246 -2.44 -19.45 -9.73
C ASN A 246 -2.99 -20.78 -9.19
N LYS A 247 -2.54 -21.28 -8.02
CA LYS A 247 -2.89 -22.63 -7.54
C LYS A 247 -4.11 -22.67 -6.63
N GLU A 248 -4.23 -21.70 -5.73
CA GLU A 248 -5.37 -21.47 -4.83
C GLU A 248 -5.39 -19.99 -4.46
N PHE A 249 -6.58 -19.38 -4.35
CA PHE A 249 -6.68 -17.98 -3.96
C PHE A 249 -6.27 -17.79 -2.49
N TYR A 250 -5.09 -17.21 -2.30
CA TYR A 250 -4.64 -16.65 -1.03
C TYR A 250 -4.21 -15.20 -1.27
N TRP A 251 -4.71 -14.31 -0.43
CA TRP A 251 -4.26 -12.92 -0.42
C TRP A 251 -3.46 -12.69 0.86
N SER A 252 -2.15 -12.45 0.71
CA SER A 252 -1.30 -11.97 1.80
C SER A 252 -1.71 -10.55 2.16
N ILE A 253 -2.57 -10.38 3.16
CA ILE A 253 -3.18 -9.09 3.50
C ILE A 253 -2.31 -8.25 4.44
N TYR A 254 -1.46 -8.90 5.23
CA TYR A 254 -0.45 -8.23 6.04
C TYR A 254 0.93 -8.82 5.85
N LEU A 255 1.89 -7.91 5.81
CA LEU A 255 3.31 -8.17 5.88
C LEU A 255 3.87 -7.60 7.18
N SER A 256 5.08 -8.01 7.55
CA SER A 256 5.77 -7.52 8.74
C SER A 256 7.26 -7.31 8.48
N THR A 257 7.85 -6.36 9.20
CA THR A 257 9.29 -6.07 9.13
C THR A 257 9.79 -5.42 10.43
N ASN A 258 11.05 -5.66 10.75
CA ASN A 258 11.79 -5.01 11.84
C ASN A 258 12.75 -3.91 11.35
N LYS A 259 12.62 -3.48 10.09
CA LYS A 259 13.45 -2.45 9.45
C LYS A 259 12.65 -1.21 9.07
N ASN A 260 13.30 -0.06 9.21
CA ASN A 260 12.91 1.24 8.65
C ASN A 260 11.41 1.58 8.70
N PRO A 261 10.75 1.54 9.87
CA PRO A 261 9.31 1.82 9.97
C PRO A 261 8.95 3.25 9.51
N LEU A 262 9.86 4.22 9.64
CA LEU A 262 9.64 5.58 9.14
C LEU A 262 9.72 5.65 7.61
N MET A 263 10.61 4.88 6.97
CA MET A 263 10.64 4.78 5.51
C MET A 263 9.33 4.19 4.99
N ASN A 264 8.90 3.06 5.56
CA ASN A 264 7.63 2.43 5.19
C ASN A 264 6.41 3.38 5.38
N LEU A 265 6.45 4.25 6.40
CA LEU A 265 5.44 5.28 6.63
C LEU A 265 5.45 6.34 5.52
N LEU A 266 6.65 6.82 5.14
CA LEU A 266 6.81 7.74 4.03
C LEU A 266 6.34 7.10 2.72
N ASP A 267 6.66 5.83 2.48
CA ASP A 267 6.26 5.14 1.24
C ASP A 267 4.74 5.09 1.08
N LEU A 268 4.01 4.81 2.16
CA LEU A 268 2.55 4.87 2.17
C LEU A 268 2.04 6.27 1.86
N ILE A 269 2.52 7.28 2.58
CA ILE A 269 2.06 8.67 2.45
C ILE A 269 2.39 9.23 1.06
N TRP A 270 3.64 9.08 0.62
CA TRP A 270 4.13 9.58 -0.66
C TRP A 270 3.49 8.87 -1.84
N THR A 271 3.19 7.56 -1.73
CA THR A 271 2.38 6.88 -2.73
C THR A 271 1.00 7.52 -2.85
N ARG A 272 0.31 7.80 -1.74
CA ARG A 272 -1.00 8.48 -1.79
C ARG A 272 -0.91 9.86 -2.44
N LEU A 273 0.11 10.64 -2.08
CA LEU A 273 0.35 11.98 -2.62
C LEU A 273 0.72 11.95 -4.11
N SER A 274 1.50 10.97 -4.55
CA SER A 274 1.88 10.81 -5.96
C SER A 274 0.65 10.59 -6.83
N PHE A 275 -0.30 9.78 -6.35
CA PHE A 275 -1.56 9.59 -7.06
C PHE A 275 -2.39 10.88 -7.11
N LYS A 276 -2.58 11.57 -5.98
CA LYS A 276 -3.41 12.77 -5.88
C LYS A 276 -2.86 13.95 -6.69
N PHE A 277 -1.57 14.23 -6.54
CA PHE A 277 -0.91 15.40 -7.16
C PHE A 277 -0.17 15.08 -8.46
N LYS A 278 -0.23 13.82 -8.93
CA LYS A 278 0.48 13.34 -10.14
C LYS A 278 1.99 13.61 -10.06
N ILE A 279 2.57 13.43 -8.87
CA ILE A 279 4.02 13.53 -8.67
C ILE A 279 4.67 12.29 -9.27
N SER A 280 5.76 12.45 -10.02
CA SER A 280 6.50 11.30 -10.54
C SER A 280 7.08 10.48 -9.39
N SER A 281 6.84 9.16 -9.40
CA SER A 281 7.40 8.26 -8.39
C SER A 281 8.94 8.26 -8.42
N THR A 282 9.55 8.52 -9.58
CA THR A 282 11.02 8.68 -9.71
C THR A 282 11.59 9.84 -8.93
N ALA A 283 10.80 10.88 -8.67
CA ALA A 283 11.19 12.03 -7.87
C ALA A 283 10.99 11.80 -6.35
N LEU A 284 10.23 10.76 -5.98
CA LEU A 284 9.84 10.46 -4.61
C LEU A 284 10.67 9.34 -4.01
N PHE A 285 10.91 8.28 -4.79
CA PHE A 285 11.55 7.07 -4.32
C PHE A 285 12.94 6.97 -4.93
N ASP A 286 13.98 7.11 -4.10
CA ASP A 286 15.34 6.75 -4.50
C ASP A 286 15.66 5.30 -4.14
N ASP A 287 14.71 4.42 -4.47
CA ASP A 287 14.95 2.99 -4.37
C ASP A 287 15.95 2.66 -5.47
N GLY A 288 17.17 2.31 -5.11
CA GLY A 288 18.11 1.74 -6.06
C GLY A 288 17.52 0.48 -6.72
N LEU A 289 18.33 -0.28 -7.43
CA LEU A 289 17.88 -1.57 -7.94
C LEU A 289 17.69 -2.63 -6.84
N ILE A 290 17.98 -2.28 -5.58
CA ILE A 290 18.01 -3.19 -4.44
C ILE A 290 16.77 -2.95 -3.57
N SER A 291 16.02 -4.01 -3.31
CA SER A 291 14.92 -4.05 -2.33
C SER A 291 15.21 -5.09 -1.25
N GLU A 292 14.83 -4.78 -0.01
CA GLU A 292 14.85 -5.72 1.10
C GLU A 292 13.57 -6.56 1.12
N SER A 293 13.67 -7.84 1.51
CA SER A 293 12.53 -8.72 1.70
C SER A 293 11.69 -8.30 2.91
N ILE A 294 10.37 -8.21 2.74
CA ILE A 294 9.39 -8.05 3.83
C ILE A 294 8.77 -9.43 4.13
N HIS A 295 8.60 -9.78 5.41
CA HIS A 295 8.06 -11.08 5.80
C HIS A 295 6.54 -11.15 5.58
N ARG A 296 6.05 -12.29 5.06
CA ARG A 296 4.61 -12.58 5.05
C ARG A 296 4.13 -12.82 6.48
N PHE A 297 2.95 -12.29 6.81
CA PHE A 297 2.39 -12.40 8.16
C PHE A 297 0.98 -13.01 8.16
N ILE A 298 -0.01 -12.38 7.54
CA ILE A 298 -1.39 -12.90 7.51
C ILE A 298 -1.81 -13.09 6.07
N ASP A 299 -2.25 -14.31 5.77
CA ASP A 299 -2.99 -14.61 4.55
C ASP A 299 -4.48 -14.65 4.84
N CYS A 300 -5.28 -14.41 3.81
CA CYS A 300 -6.71 -14.67 3.85
C CYS A 300 -7.18 -15.46 2.63
N LYS A 301 -8.25 -16.21 2.83
CA LYS A 301 -8.94 -16.99 1.80
C LYS A 301 -10.42 -16.65 1.84
N PHE A 302 -11.04 -16.54 0.67
CA PHE A 302 -12.48 -16.33 0.59
C PHE A 302 -13.19 -17.67 0.82
N GLU A 303 -14.14 -17.67 1.75
CA GLU A 303 -14.98 -18.82 2.07
C GLU A 303 -16.45 -18.44 1.93
N SER A 304 -17.19 -19.30 1.22
CA SER A 304 -18.63 -19.16 0.98
C SER A 304 -19.25 -20.53 1.25
N ASN A 305 -19.85 -20.69 2.42
CA ASN A 305 -20.62 -21.87 2.82
C ASN A 305 -21.93 -21.43 3.52
N GLU A 306 -22.82 -22.37 3.84
CA GLU A 306 -24.13 -22.06 4.43
C GLU A 306 -24.06 -21.28 5.76
N GLN A 307 -22.93 -21.34 6.47
CA GLN A 307 -22.75 -20.72 7.80
C GLN A 307 -21.89 -19.46 7.75
N GLN A 308 -21.02 -19.31 6.76
CA GLN A 308 -20.01 -18.26 6.67
C GLN A 308 -19.79 -17.82 5.23
N LYS A 309 -19.94 -16.51 5.00
CA LYS A 309 -19.58 -15.85 3.76
C LYS A 309 -18.64 -14.69 4.06
N GLY A 310 -17.38 -14.79 3.63
CA GLY A 310 -16.38 -13.75 3.84
C GLY A 310 -14.95 -14.28 3.84
N TRP A 311 -14.07 -13.56 4.54
CA TRP A 311 -12.65 -13.87 4.61
C TRP A 311 -12.33 -14.73 5.83
N SER A 312 -11.67 -15.86 5.63
CA SER A 312 -10.94 -16.58 6.67
C SER A 312 -9.49 -16.13 6.68
N TYR A 313 -8.84 -16.19 7.85
CA TYR A 313 -7.47 -15.71 8.06
C TYR A 313 -6.57 -16.86 8.49
N SER A 314 -5.31 -16.84 8.04
CA SER A 314 -4.28 -17.77 8.49
C SER A 314 -3.02 -17.02 8.92
N TYR A 315 -2.42 -17.48 10.02
CA TYR A 315 -1.15 -17.00 10.52
C TYR A 315 0.00 -17.73 9.79
N ILE A 316 0.90 -16.96 9.19
CA ILE A 316 2.17 -17.51 8.71
C ILE A 316 3.10 -17.62 9.90
N ASP A 317 3.45 -18.84 10.30
CA ASP A 317 4.38 -19.06 11.40
C ASP A 317 5.82 -18.92 10.92
N ILE A 318 6.56 -18.02 11.56
CA ILE A 318 7.98 -17.77 11.30
C ILE A 318 8.64 -17.60 12.66
N ASP A 319 9.70 -18.38 12.91
CA ASP A 319 10.41 -18.36 14.18
C ASP A 319 11.06 -17.00 14.44
N GLU A 320 11.16 -16.61 15.71
CA GLU A 320 11.79 -15.34 16.10
C GLU A 320 13.23 -15.22 15.60
N SER A 321 13.98 -16.33 15.58
CA SER A 321 15.35 -16.36 15.06
C SER A 321 15.41 -16.06 13.55
N GLN A 322 14.42 -16.53 12.78
CA GLN A 322 14.33 -16.26 11.34
C GLN A 322 13.98 -14.79 11.07
N LEU A 323 13.07 -14.21 11.86
CA LEU A 323 12.70 -12.79 11.75
C LEU A 323 13.83 -11.83 12.12
N GLN A 324 14.85 -12.32 12.85
CA GLN A 324 16.05 -11.55 13.18
C GLN A 324 17.17 -11.67 12.14
N THR A 325 17.06 -12.57 11.16
CA THR A 325 18.04 -12.67 10.08
C THR A 325 18.01 -11.43 9.20
N GLU A 326 19.16 -11.06 8.63
CA GLU A 326 19.21 -9.96 7.67
C GLU A 326 18.30 -10.28 6.48
N PRO A 327 17.55 -9.28 5.99
CA PRO A 327 16.59 -9.50 4.92
C PRO A 327 17.30 -9.99 3.67
N GLN A 328 16.61 -10.83 2.90
CA GLN A 328 17.09 -11.16 1.57
C GLN A 328 17.06 -9.90 0.71
N ILE A 329 18.20 -9.59 0.11
CA ILE A 329 18.32 -8.50 -0.83
C ILE A 329 17.98 -9.02 -2.23
N PHE A 330 16.98 -8.39 -2.85
CA PHE A 330 16.62 -8.65 -4.24
C PHE A 330 17.11 -7.51 -5.11
N GLU A 331 17.86 -7.85 -6.16
CA GLU A 331 18.20 -6.90 -7.22
C GLU A 331 17.16 -7.02 -8.34
N TRP A 332 16.44 -5.93 -8.61
CA TRP A 332 15.53 -5.83 -9.73
C TRP A 332 16.29 -5.92 -11.07
N LYS A 333 15.72 -6.68 -12.01
CA LYS A 333 16.27 -6.84 -13.36
C LYS A 333 15.13 -6.81 -14.40
N PRO A 334 15.37 -6.25 -15.59
CA PRO A 334 14.39 -6.29 -16.67
C PRO A 334 14.26 -7.70 -17.24
N VAL A 335 13.14 -7.94 -17.90
CA VAL A 335 12.85 -9.20 -18.58
C VAL A 335 13.55 -9.20 -19.94
N GLN A 336 14.32 -10.26 -20.22
CA GLN A 336 14.91 -10.46 -21.54
C GLN A 336 13.87 -10.99 -22.53
N LEU A 337 13.72 -10.29 -23.66
CA LEU A 337 12.80 -10.67 -24.72
C LEU A 337 13.52 -11.39 -25.87
N ASN A 338 12.83 -12.37 -26.45
CA ASN A 338 13.18 -12.84 -27.79
C ASN A 338 12.63 -11.88 -28.87
N LYS A 339 13.02 -12.10 -30.13
CA LYS A 339 12.64 -11.24 -31.26
C LYS A 339 11.12 -11.13 -31.45
N ILE A 340 10.37 -12.22 -31.25
CA ILE A 340 8.92 -12.26 -31.42
C ILE A 340 8.25 -11.45 -30.31
N GLU A 341 8.65 -11.66 -29.07
CA GLU A 341 8.16 -10.94 -27.90
C GLU A 341 8.43 -9.44 -28.02
N PHE A 342 9.64 -9.07 -28.45
CA PHE A 342 9.99 -7.67 -28.72
C PHE A 342 9.04 -7.03 -29.73
N ILE A 343 8.67 -7.73 -30.82
CA ILE A 343 7.73 -7.21 -31.82
C ILE A 343 6.34 -7.01 -31.22
N ILE A 344 5.85 -7.99 -30.44
CA ILE A 344 4.54 -7.91 -29.77
C ILE A 344 4.49 -6.71 -28.82
N ILE A 345 5.46 -6.57 -27.91
CA ILE A 345 5.48 -5.46 -26.95
C ILE A 345 5.62 -4.11 -27.68
N ASN A 346 6.46 -4.00 -28.72
CA ASN A 346 6.57 -2.76 -29.50
C ASN A 346 5.27 -2.37 -30.22
N LYS A 347 4.51 -3.35 -30.70
CA LYS A 347 3.20 -3.07 -31.30
C LYS A 347 2.22 -2.59 -30.23
N LEU A 348 2.21 -3.20 -29.05
CA LEU A 348 1.39 -2.76 -27.92
C LEU A 348 1.74 -1.34 -27.45
N LEU A 349 3.03 -0.99 -27.42
CA LEU A 349 3.49 0.37 -27.12
C LEU A 349 2.95 1.43 -28.11
N LYS A 350 2.61 1.04 -29.33
CA LYS A 350 2.10 1.94 -30.38
C LYS A 350 0.57 1.96 -30.48
N GLU A 351 -0.08 0.83 -30.24
CA GLU A 351 -1.50 0.62 -30.56
C GLU A 351 -2.38 0.43 -29.31
N GLU A 352 -1.80 0.50 -28.11
CA GLU A 352 -2.40 0.22 -26.78
C GLU A 352 -2.90 -1.22 -26.60
N LYS A 353 -3.41 -1.84 -27.65
CA LYS A 353 -3.93 -3.20 -27.68
C LYS A 353 -3.76 -3.86 -29.04
N ILE A 354 -3.65 -5.19 -29.02
CA ILE A 354 -3.65 -6.02 -30.23
C ILE A 354 -4.87 -6.92 -30.18
N LYS A 355 -5.71 -6.91 -31.22
CA LYS A 355 -6.79 -7.88 -31.37
C LYS A 355 -6.22 -9.21 -31.86
N ILE A 356 -6.55 -10.30 -31.18
CA ILE A 356 -6.04 -11.64 -31.55
C ILE A 356 -6.52 -12.04 -32.95
N ASN A 357 -7.75 -11.66 -33.32
CA ASN A 357 -8.34 -11.96 -34.62
C ASN A 357 -7.97 -10.95 -35.72
N ASP A 358 -7.02 -10.04 -35.46
CA ASP A 358 -6.54 -9.10 -36.47
C ASP A 358 -5.81 -9.83 -37.61
N LYS A 359 -6.08 -9.44 -38.86
CA LYS A 359 -5.53 -10.12 -40.04
C LYS A 359 -4.01 -10.02 -40.12
N ASP A 360 -3.45 -8.87 -39.75
CA ASP A 360 -2.00 -8.66 -39.81
C ASP A 360 -1.31 -9.43 -38.68
N PHE A 361 -1.92 -9.48 -37.50
CA PHE A 361 -1.42 -10.30 -36.39
C PHE A 361 -1.46 -11.80 -36.73
N GLN A 362 -2.56 -12.31 -37.28
CA GLN A 362 -2.67 -13.70 -37.73
C GLN A 362 -1.66 -14.04 -38.82
N LYS A 363 -1.45 -13.13 -39.78
CA LYS A 363 -0.43 -13.29 -40.83
C LYS A 363 0.98 -13.34 -40.24
N PHE A 364 1.28 -12.47 -39.27
CA PHE A 364 2.56 -12.46 -38.56
C PHE A 364 2.82 -13.79 -37.85
N ILE A 365 1.83 -14.30 -37.12
CA ILE A 365 1.87 -15.60 -36.43
C ILE A 365 2.21 -16.74 -37.39
N LEU A 366 1.50 -16.80 -38.52
CA LEU A 366 1.70 -17.84 -39.54
C LEU A 366 3.07 -17.76 -40.20
N THR A 367 3.53 -16.54 -40.51
CA THR A 367 4.81 -16.31 -41.20
C THR A 367 6.00 -16.69 -40.33
N GLU A 368 5.97 -16.29 -39.06
CA GLU A 368 7.05 -16.51 -38.10
C GLU A 368 6.93 -17.86 -37.37
N LYS A 369 5.92 -18.70 -37.71
CA LYS A 369 5.64 -20.01 -37.10
C LYS A 369 5.58 -19.96 -35.57
N ILE A 370 4.91 -18.94 -35.04
CA ILE A 370 4.89 -18.62 -33.60
C ILE A 370 3.93 -19.57 -32.87
N ASN A 371 4.38 -20.18 -31.77
CA ASN A 371 3.47 -20.73 -30.78
C ASN A 371 2.91 -19.58 -29.93
N VAL A 372 1.76 -19.04 -30.36
CA VAL A 372 1.15 -17.87 -29.74
C VAL A 372 0.79 -18.12 -28.29
N GLU A 373 0.18 -19.27 -28.01
CA GLU A 373 -0.25 -19.61 -26.65
C GLU A 373 0.95 -19.65 -25.69
N GLN A 374 2.04 -20.30 -26.08
CA GLN A 374 3.26 -20.35 -25.27
C GLN A 374 3.89 -18.96 -25.09
N THR A 375 3.91 -18.15 -26.15
CA THR A 375 4.48 -16.78 -26.12
C THR A 375 3.68 -15.88 -25.19
N LEU A 376 2.34 -15.88 -25.31
CA LEU A 376 1.46 -15.07 -24.47
C LEU A 376 1.49 -15.55 -23.02
N LYS A 377 1.54 -16.87 -22.76
CA LYS A 377 1.70 -17.41 -21.41
C LYS A 377 2.98 -16.94 -20.73
N ARG A 378 4.11 -16.93 -21.46
CA ARG A 378 5.38 -16.42 -20.93
C ARG A 378 5.30 -14.93 -20.63
N LEU A 379 4.87 -14.10 -21.59
CA LEU A 379 4.76 -12.65 -21.38
C LEU A 379 3.79 -12.31 -20.22
N HIS A 380 2.73 -13.09 -20.06
CA HIS A 380 1.80 -12.95 -18.94
C HIS A 380 2.42 -13.39 -17.60
N SER A 381 3.19 -14.49 -17.56
CA SER A 381 3.87 -14.91 -16.32
C SER A 381 4.94 -13.90 -15.88
N GLU A 382 5.58 -13.24 -16.84
CA GLU A 382 6.51 -12.12 -16.61
C GLU A 382 5.77 -10.79 -16.30
N ARG A 383 4.43 -10.81 -16.27
CA ARG A 383 3.56 -9.66 -15.98
C ARG A 383 3.78 -8.45 -16.89
N LEU A 384 4.18 -8.70 -18.14
CA LEU A 384 4.35 -7.66 -19.15
C LEU A 384 3.04 -7.39 -19.88
N ILE A 385 2.19 -8.41 -20.00
CA ILE A 385 0.90 -8.32 -20.67
C ILE A 385 -0.18 -9.00 -19.84
N PHE A 386 -1.41 -8.61 -20.14
CA PHE A 386 -2.59 -9.43 -19.92
C PHE A 386 -3.31 -9.66 -21.25
N TYR A 387 -4.00 -10.79 -21.37
CA TYR A 387 -4.71 -11.15 -22.58
C TYR A 387 -5.98 -11.93 -22.26
N ASN A 388 -6.98 -11.79 -23.11
CA ASN A 388 -8.19 -12.60 -23.11
C ASN A 388 -8.39 -13.20 -24.51
N GLU A 389 -9.54 -13.80 -24.78
CA GLU A 389 -9.83 -14.44 -26.08
C GLU A 389 -9.85 -13.45 -27.27
N SER A 390 -10.03 -12.16 -26.99
CA SER A 390 -10.24 -11.12 -28.01
C SER A 390 -9.03 -10.21 -28.22
N GLU A 391 -8.30 -9.86 -27.15
CA GLU A 391 -7.26 -8.84 -27.20
C GLU A 391 -6.13 -9.06 -26.18
N ILE A 392 -5.00 -8.42 -26.48
CA ILE A 392 -3.78 -8.36 -25.69
C ILE A 392 -3.51 -6.90 -25.34
N LYS A 393 -3.11 -6.61 -24.10
CA LYS A 393 -2.77 -5.28 -23.60
C LYS A 393 -1.52 -5.35 -22.69
N LEU A 394 -0.86 -4.21 -22.48
CA LEU A 394 0.24 -4.11 -21.50
C LEU A 394 -0.32 -4.16 -20.08
N SER A 395 0.34 -4.93 -19.21
CA SER A 395 0.08 -4.90 -17.76
C SER A 395 0.80 -3.75 -17.06
N THR A 396 1.82 -3.19 -17.71
CA THR A 396 2.67 -2.10 -17.21
C THR A 396 2.04 -0.74 -17.44
N GLU A 397 2.36 0.21 -16.56
CA GLU A 397 1.93 1.60 -16.64
C GLU A 397 2.90 2.42 -17.50
N GLU A 398 4.20 2.29 -17.25
CA GLU A 398 5.26 2.89 -18.07
C GLU A 398 6.22 1.80 -18.58
N CYS A 399 5.85 1.16 -19.68
CA CYS A 399 6.67 0.12 -20.31
C CYS A 399 7.84 0.74 -21.08
N LEU A 400 9.07 0.30 -20.79
CA LEU A 400 10.25 0.75 -21.51
C LEU A 400 11.05 -0.45 -22.04
N ILE A 401 11.47 -0.36 -23.31
CA ILE A 401 12.28 -1.38 -24.00
C ILE A 401 13.64 -0.79 -24.36
N VAL A 402 14.71 -1.57 -24.14
CA VAL A 402 16.07 -1.23 -24.59
C VAL A 402 16.70 -2.40 -25.33
N CYS A 403 17.54 -2.09 -26.32
CA CYS A 403 18.46 -3.04 -26.93
C CYS A 403 19.88 -2.76 -26.42
N LYS A 404 20.50 -3.76 -25.80
CA LYS A 404 21.91 -3.73 -25.40
C LYS A 404 22.59 -4.97 -25.95
N ASP A 405 23.69 -4.77 -26.69
CA ASP A 405 24.50 -5.87 -27.28
C ASP A 405 23.68 -6.85 -28.13
N GLY A 406 22.66 -6.36 -28.83
CA GLY A 406 21.75 -7.17 -29.64
C GLY A 406 20.70 -7.96 -28.85
N ILE A 407 20.64 -7.79 -27.53
CA ILE A 407 19.65 -8.39 -26.63
C ILE A 407 18.58 -7.35 -26.29
N PHE A 408 17.31 -7.75 -26.36
CA PHE A 408 16.17 -6.90 -26.01
C PHE A 408 15.78 -7.10 -24.54
N TYR A 409 15.61 -5.99 -23.83
CA TYR A 409 15.17 -5.96 -22.44
C TYR A 409 13.92 -5.09 -22.33
N VAL A 410 12.98 -5.49 -21.46
CA VAL A 410 11.78 -4.73 -21.16
C VAL A 410 11.55 -4.66 -19.65
N GLY A 411 11.01 -3.55 -19.18
CA GLY A 411 10.62 -3.39 -17.80
C GLY A 411 9.58 -2.29 -17.60
N GLU A 412 8.90 -2.36 -16.44
CA GLU A 412 8.15 -1.26 -15.87
C GLU A 412 9.10 -0.12 -15.46
N ASN A 413 8.69 1.12 -15.67
CA ASN A 413 9.51 2.30 -15.39
C ASN A 413 8.76 3.41 -14.64
N SER A 414 7.53 3.19 -14.19
CA SER A 414 6.76 4.19 -13.42
C SER A 414 7.43 4.60 -12.10
N ASN A 415 8.32 3.76 -11.57
CA ASN A 415 9.21 4.05 -10.44
C ASN A 415 10.69 4.26 -10.85
N GLY A 416 11.00 4.28 -12.14
CA GLY A 416 12.32 4.56 -12.67
C GLY A 416 13.31 3.40 -12.62
N LEU A 417 12.90 2.20 -12.18
CA LEU A 417 13.81 1.05 -12.05
C LEU A 417 14.49 0.69 -13.37
N MET A 418 13.74 0.65 -14.48
CA MET A 418 14.31 0.39 -15.80
C MET A 418 15.35 1.46 -16.18
N SER A 419 15.06 2.73 -15.93
CA SER A 419 16.01 3.84 -16.20
C SER A 419 17.27 3.74 -15.35
N LYS A 420 17.14 3.40 -14.06
CA LYS A 420 18.29 3.16 -13.16
C LYS A 420 19.11 1.97 -13.62
N TRP A 421 18.46 0.89 -14.07
CA TRP A 421 19.15 -0.28 -14.62
C TRP A 421 19.94 0.07 -15.88
N ILE A 422 19.33 0.81 -16.81
CA ILE A 422 20.01 1.29 -18.03
C ILE A 422 21.27 2.08 -17.65
N ASN A 423 21.15 3.05 -16.76
CA ASN A 423 22.29 3.87 -16.33
C ASN A 423 23.42 3.02 -15.72
N LYS A 424 23.06 2.05 -14.87
CA LYS A 424 24.04 1.12 -14.29
C LYS A 424 24.80 0.36 -15.38
N VAL A 425 24.08 -0.22 -16.34
CA VAL A 425 24.70 -1.06 -17.36
C VAL A 425 25.35 -0.28 -18.50
N THR A 426 25.13 1.04 -18.63
CA THR A 426 25.85 1.88 -19.59
C THR A 426 27.19 2.40 -19.07
N HIS A 427 27.39 2.36 -17.75
CA HIS A 427 28.63 2.81 -17.09
C HIS A 427 29.54 1.66 -16.66
N GLU A 428 29.09 0.41 -16.84
CA GLU A 428 29.88 -0.83 -16.78
C GLU A 428 30.31 -1.22 -18.21
#